data_AF-A0A7V1SKT8-F1
#
_entry.id   AF-A0A7V1SKT8-F1
#
_cell.length_a   1.000
_cell.length_b   1.000
_cell.length_c   1.000
_cell.angle_alpha   90.00
_cell.angle_beta   90.00
_cell.angle_gamma   90.00
#
_symmetry.space_group_name_H-M   'P 1'
#
loop_
_entity.id
_entity.type
_entity.pdbx_description
1 polymer ?
#
loop_
_entity_poly.entity_id
_entity_poly.type
_entity_poly.pdbx_seq_one_letter_code
_entity_poly.pdbx_strand_id
1 'polypeptide(L)'
;MEGRDSIYLSIGEALEAVCIDFRRYDPQIVLLCQIIRLVSDGSVVVKREGRRSGAWIGVQGRPNMRWMEGPELVETACAAVKGADPDSGMVASICARVFHTRAWEERDAKTGKMGVRIETGMEAFSCRQCGRCCTVLDYHNELTEADVVRWE
;
A
#
# COMPACT_ATOMS: atom_id res chain seq x y z
N MET A 1 -18.35 13.27 18.35
CA MET A 1 -17.30 12.76 17.47
C MET A 1 -17.96 12.41 16.16
N GLU A 2 -17.90 13.31 15.19
CA GLU A 2 -18.21 12.95 13.80
C GLU A 2 -17.27 11.82 13.39
N GLY A 3 -17.81 10.77 12.77
CA GLY A 3 -17.02 9.65 12.29
C GLY A 3 -16.06 10.13 11.21
N ARG A 4 -14.81 9.68 11.25
CA ARG A 4 -13.86 9.94 10.16
C ARG A 4 -14.38 9.31 8.87
N ASP A 5 -14.12 9.98 7.75
CA ASP A 5 -14.46 9.45 6.45
C ASP A 5 -13.75 8.12 6.22
N SER A 6 -14.46 7.17 5.62
CA SER A 6 -13.95 5.82 5.39
C SER A 6 -14.54 5.20 4.13
N ILE A 7 -13.78 4.29 3.52
CA ILE A 7 -14.16 3.56 2.31
C ILE A 7 -14.10 2.06 2.55
N TYR A 8 -15.10 1.34 2.04
CA TYR A 8 -15.07 -0.12 2.00
C TYR A 8 -14.41 -0.57 0.71
N LEU A 9 -13.51 -1.54 0.82
CA LEU A 9 -12.89 -2.24 -0.30
C LEU A 9 -13.09 -3.74 -0.12
N SER A 10 -13.39 -4.44 -1.21
CA SER A 10 -13.23 -5.89 -1.23
C SER A 10 -11.76 -6.27 -1.03
N ILE A 11 -11.50 -7.54 -0.67
CA ILE A 11 -10.13 -8.05 -0.51
C ILE A 11 -9.26 -7.76 -1.74
N GLY A 12 -9.76 -8.02 -2.95
CA GLY A 12 -9.02 -7.77 -4.18
C GLY A 12 -8.72 -6.28 -4.40
N GLU A 13 -9.68 -5.40 -4.14
CA GLU A 13 -9.50 -3.95 -4.26
C GLU A 13 -8.50 -3.41 -3.23
N ALA A 14 -8.54 -3.91 -1.99
CA ALA A 14 -7.60 -3.52 -0.95
C ALA A 14 -6.16 -3.95 -1.28
N LEU A 15 -5.97 -5.18 -1.78
CA LEU A 15 -4.67 -5.67 -2.22
C LEU A 15 -4.14 -4.89 -3.44
N GLU A 16 -5.01 -4.53 -4.38
CA GLU A 16 -4.62 -3.69 -5.51
C GLU A 16 -4.20 -2.29 -5.04
N ALA A 17 -4.96 -1.67 -4.13
CA ALA A 17 -4.60 -0.38 -3.56
C ALA A 17 -3.24 -0.41 -2.86
N VAL A 18 -2.93 -1.49 -2.13
CA VAL A 18 -1.62 -1.72 -1.51
C VAL A 18 -0.51 -1.80 -2.57
N CYS A 19 -0.73 -2.54 -3.65
CA CYS A 19 0.24 -2.62 -4.75
C CYS A 19 0.45 -1.28 -5.47
N ILE A 20 -0.61 -0.50 -5.65
CA ILE A 20 -0.52 0.84 -6.22
C ILE A 20 0.36 1.73 -5.31
N ASP A 21 0.14 1.70 -3.99
CA ASP A 21 0.91 2.48 -3.02
C ASP A 21 2.40 2.12 -3.05
N PHE A 22 2.73 0.82 -3.05
CA PHE A 22 4.12 0.34 -3.13
C PHE A 22 4.86 0.84 -4.37
N ARG A 23 4.16 0.99 -5.50
CA ARG A 23 4.74 1.45 -6.78
C ARG A 23 4.77 2.97 -6.92
N ARG A 24 3.93 3.69 -6.17
CA ARG A 24 3.75 5.13 -6.31
C ARG A 24 4.89 5.93 -5.69
N TYR A 25 5.49 5.41 -4.62
CA TYR A 25 6.52 6.09 -3.85
C TYR A 25 7.88 5.39 -3.96
N ASP A 26 8.94 6.07 -3.51
CA ASP A 26 10.25 5.44 -3.37
C ASP A 26 10.16 4.17 -2.51
N PRO A 27 10.91 3.09 -2.86
CA PRO A 27 10.78 1.81 -2.18
C PRO A 27 11.00 1.88 -0.67
N GLN A 28 9.93 1.64 0.08
CA GLN A 28 9.95 1.60 1.54
C GLN A 28 10.48 0.24 2.04
N ILE A 29 11.79 0.01 1.92
CA ILE A 29 12.43 -1.31 2.13
C ILE A 29 12.01 -2.01 3.42
N VAL A 30 11.89 -1.28 4.52
CA VAL A 30 11.49 -1.85 5.83
C VAL A 30 10.06 -2.36 5.79
N LEU A 31 9.12 -1.57 5.27
CA LEU A 31 7.71 -1.93 5.12
C LEU A 31 7.59 -3.13 4.18
N LEU A 32 8.19 -3.08 2.99
CA LEU A 32 8.15 -4.17 2.01
C LEU A 32 8.62 -5.50 2.62
N CYS A 33 9.74 -5.46 3.36
CA CYS A 33 10.26 -6.65 4.05
C CYS A 33 9.30 -7.18 5.14
N GLN A 34 8.63 -6.30 5.89
CA GLN A 34 7.66 -6.69 6.91
C GLN A 34 6.42 -7.34 6.28
N ILE A 35 5.92 -6.76 5.19
CA ILE A 35 4.76 -7.29 4.46
C ILE A 35 5.07 -8.66 3.86
N ILE A 36 6.21 -8.81 3.17
CA ILE A 36 6.64 -10.10 2.62
C ILE A 36 6.68 -11.17 3.71
N ARG A 37 7.27 -10.88 4.88
CA ARG A 37 7.33 -11.83 6.00
C ARG A 37 5.94 -12.19 6.53
N LEU A 38 5.06 -11.20 6.67
CA LEU A 38 3.71 -11.39 7.20
C LEU A 38 2.89 -12.32 6.31
N VAL A 39 2.90 -12.09 4.99
CA VAL A 39 2.05 -12.84 4.06
C VAL A 39 2.63 -14.19 3.65
N SER A 40 3.94 -14.37 3.81
CA SER A 40 4.59 -15.62 3.41
C SER A 40 4.48 -16.73 4.46
N ASP A 41 3.91 -16.46 5.64
CA ASP A 41 3.77 -17.42 6.75
C ASP A 41 5.05 -18.26 7.02
N GLY A 42 6.21 -17.60 7.02
CA GLY A 42 7.51 -18.24 7.25
C GLY A 42 8.13 -18.97 6.05
N SER A 43 7.44 -19.11 4.91
CA SER A 43 8.00 -19.67 3.68
C SER A 43 9.06 -18.79 3.01
N VAL A 44 9.16 -17.51 3.43
CA VAL A 44 10.16 -16.56 2.95
C VAL A 44 10.99 -15.99 4.10
N VAL A 45 12.31 -16.10 3.97
CA VAL A 45 13.30 -15.50 4.86
C VAL A 45 13.79 -14.20 4.25
N VAL A 46 13.70 -13.10 5.00
CA VAL A 46 14.19 -11.78 4.57
C VAL A 46 15.36 -11.36 5.46
N LYS A 47 16.48 -10.91 4.90
CA LYS A 47 17.59 -10.30 5.66
C LYS A 47 17.96 -8.95 5.05
N ARG A 48 17.93 -7.89 5.88
CA ARG A 48 18.30 -6.52 5.47
C ARG A 48 19.75 -6.24 5.84
N GLU A 49 20.42 -5.42 5.04
CA GLU A 49 21.71 -4.81 5.37
C GLU A 49 21.50 -3.30 5.54
N GLY A 50 21.85 -2.75 6.71
CA GLY A 50 21.31 -1.46 7.17
C GLY A 50 21.56 -0.25 6.26
N ARG A 51 22.66 -0.22 5.51
CA ARG A 51 23.02 0.92 4.64
C ARG A 51 22.62 0.73 3.17
N ARG A 52 21.94 -0.36 2.83
CA ARG A 52 21.62 -0.70 1.44
C ARG A 52 20.12 -0.63 1.20
N SER A 53 19.75 -0.22 -0.02
CA SER A 53 18.37 -0.07 -0.47
C SER A 53 17.77 -1.38 -0.98
N GLY A 54 18.06 -2.48 -0.28
CA GLY A 54 17.69 -3.82 -0.69
C GLY A 54 17.69 -4.83 0.45
N ALA A 55 17.36 -6.07 0.12
CA ALA A 55 17.33 -7.17 1.07
C ALA A 55 17.65 -8.51 0.38
N TRP A 56 18.26 -9.41 1.14
CA TRP A 56 18.36 -10.81 0.77
C TRP A 56 17.01 -11.49 1.00
N ILE A 57 16.48 -12.13 -0.04
CA ILE A 57 15.23 -12.90 -0.01
C ILE A 57 15.56 -14.38 -0.25
N GLY A 58 15.22 -15.23 0.70
CA GLY A 58 15.27 -16.69 0.59
C GLY A 58 13.86 -17.24 0.53
N VAL A 59 13.56 -18.07 -0.46
CA VAL A 59 12.26 -18.73 -0.62
C VAL A 59 12.44 -20.20 -0.31
N GLN A 60 11.52 -20.80 0.46
CA GLN A 60 11.53 -22.22 0.76
C GLN A 60 11.59 -23.05 -0.53
N GLY A 61 12.48 -24.05 -0.54
CA GLY A 61 12.73 -24.89 -1.73
C GLY A 61 13.77 -24.33 -2.71
N ARG A 62 14.32 -23.12 -2.48
CA ARG A 62 15.48 -22.60 -3.22
C ARG A 62 16.73 -22.62 -2.34
N PRO A 63 17.88 -23.11 -2.85
CA PRO A 63 19.08 -23.30 -2.01
C PRO A 63 19.76 -22.00 -1.61
N ASN A 64 19.63 -20.93 -2.41
CA ASN A 64 20.34 -19.67 -2.19
C ASN A 64 19.38 -18.49 -2.03
N MET A 65 19.74 -17.58 -1.12
CA MET A 65 19.09 -16.27 -1.04
C MET A 65 19.51 -15.40 -2.23
N ARG A 66 18.59 -14.57 -2.71
CA ARG A 66 18.86 -13.59 -3.77
C ARG A 66 18.81 -12.18 -3.19
N TRP A 67 19.80 -11.36 -3.52
CA TRP A 67 19.73 -9.93 -3.23
C TRP A 67 18.69 -9.28 -4.16
N MET A 68 17.80 -8.49 -3.60
CA MET A 68 16.79 -7.72 -4.34
C MET A 68 16.88 -6.26 -3.94
N GLU A 69 17.03 -5.39 -4.93
CA GLU A 69 16.97 -3.93 -4.75
C GLU A 69 15.51 -3.46 -4.65
N GLY A 70 15.31 -2.20 -4.24
CA GLY A 70 14.00 -1.59 -4.02
C GLY A 70 12.91 -1.93 -5.05
N PRO A 71 13.11 -1.70 -6.36
CA PRO A 71 12.10 -2.04 -7.36
C PRO A 71 11.76 -3.53 -7.44
N GLU A 72 12.74 -4.41 -7.27
CA GLU A 72 12.49 -5.86 -7.21
C GLU A 72 11.72 -6.26 -5.95
N LEU A 73 11.99 -5.59 -4.82
CA LEU A 73 11.26 -5.80 -3.58
C LEU A 73 9.81 -5.34 -3.67
N VAL A 74 9.54 -4.25 -4.39
CA VAL A 74 8.16 -3.78 -4.67
C VAL A 74 7.39 -4.86 -5.41
N GLU A 75 7.92 -5.37 -6.52
CA GLU A 75 7.20 -6.41 -7.28
C GLU A 75 7.12 -7.73 -6.53
N THR A 76 8.13 -8.07 -5.73
CA THR A 76 8.08 -9.26 -4.86
C THR A 76 7.00 -9.13 -3.78
N ALA A 77 6.88 -7.96 -3.14
CA ALA A 77 5.82 -7.71 -2.17
C ALA A 77 4.44 -7.76 -2.83
N CYS A 78 4.27 -7.13 -4.00
CA CYS A 78 3.03 -7.18 -4.79
C CYS A 78 2.63 -8.61 -5.15
N ALA A 79 3.58 -9.43 -5.62
CA ALA A 79 3.32 -10.84 -5.92
C ALA A 79 2.95 -11.64 -4.67
N ALA A 80 3.63 -11.39 -3.55
CA ALA A 80 3.39 -12.09 -2.29
C ALA A 80 1.98 -11.78 -1.74
N VAL A 81 1.57 -10.51 -1.70
CA VAL A 81 0.23 -10.14 -1.18
C VAL A 81 -0.90 -10.63 -2.08
N LYS A 82 -0.70 -10.69 -3.40
CA LYS A 82 -1.69 -11.22 -4.35
C LYS A 82 -1.77 -12.74 -4.35
N GLY A 83 -0.69 -13.43 -4.00
CA GLY A 83 -0.61 -14.89 -4.00
C GLY A 83 -0.97 -15.57 -2.67
N ALA A 84 -1.03 -14.83 -1.55
CA ALA A 84 -1.15 -15.39 -0.20
C ALA A 84 -2.56 -15.83 0.23
N ASP A 85 -3.59 -15.66 -0.61
CA ASP A 85 -5.01 -15.84 -0.27
C ASP A 85 -5.38 -15.34 1.15
N PRO A 86 -5.07 -14.08 1.49
CA PRO A 86 -5.18 -13.58 2.86
C PRO A 86 -6.65 -13.38 3.28
N ASP A 87 -6.95 -13.73 4.53
CA ASP A 87 -8.24 -13.38 5.15
C ASP A 87 -8.38 -11.85 5.38
N SER A 88 -9.61 -11.42 5.66
CA SER A 88 -9.92 -9.99 5.87
C SER A 88 -9.13 -9.36 7.02
N GLY A 89 -8.81 -10.12 8.06
CA GLY A 89 -8.05 -9.63 9.21
C GLY A 89 -6.60 -9.34 8.86
N MET A 90 -5.97 -10.24 8.09
CA MET A 90 -4.63 -10.02 7.57
C MET A 90 -4.61 -8.82 6.61
N VAL A 91 -5.58 -8.71 5.70
CA VAL A 91 -5.65 -7.57 4.77
C VAL A 91 -5.86 -6.26 5.50
N ALA A 92 -6.73 -6.20 6.52
CA ALA A 92 -6.89 -5.02 7.36
C ALA A 92 -5.58 -4.63 8.05
N SER A 93 -4.83 -5.62 8.57
CA SER A 93 -3.52 -5.38 9.19
C SER A 93 -2.48 -4.86 8.20
N ILE A 94 -2.48 -5.35 6.96
CA ILE A 94 -1.63 -4.84 5.88
C ILE A 94 -2.02 -3.38 5.57
N CYS A 95 -3.29 -3.11 5.29
CA CYS A 95 -3.78 -1.76 4.97
C CYS A 95 -3.44 -0.74 6.06
N ALA A 96 -3.61 -1.10 7.33
CA ALA A 96 -3.27 -0.21 8.44
C ALA A 96 -1.79 0.16 8.50
N ARG A 97 -0.89 -0.77 8.12
CA ARG A 97 0.56 -0.53 8.07
C ARG A 97 0.98 0.29 6.85
N VAL A 98 0.38 0.02 5.69
CA VAL A 98 0.73 0.67 4.42
C VAL A 98 0.19 2.11 4.38
N PHE A 99 -1.08 2.29 4.71
CA PHE A 99 -1.74 3.60 4.61
C PHE A 99 -1.62 4.44 5.89
N HIS A 100 -0.96 3.91 6.94
CA HIS A 100 -0.79 4.57 8.23
C HIS A 100 -2.11 5.10 8.83
N THR A 101 -3.20 4.39 8.58
CA THR A 101 -4.55 4.77 9.00
C THR A 101 -5.26 3.58 9.66
N ARG A 102 -6.42 3.82 10.25
CA ARG A 102 -7.21 2.73 10.82
C ARG A 102 -7.85 1.92 9.69
N ALA A 103 -7.67 0.61 9.75
CA ALA A 103 -8.37 -0.34 8.89
C ALA A 103 -8.94 -1.49 9.72
N TRP A 104 -10.14 -1.95 9.38
CA TRP A 104 -10.82 -3.05 10.07
C TRP A 104 -11.63 -3.90 9.11
N GLU A 105 -11.87 -5.13 9.51
CA GLU A 105 -12.71 -6.07 8.79
C GLU A 105 -14.15 -5.59 8.80
N GLU A 106 -14.81 -5.67 7.65
CA GLU A 106 -16.22 -5.33 7.56
C GLU A 106 -16.91 -6.19 6.51
N ARG A 107 -18.20 -6.43 6.72
CA ARG A 107 -19.06 -7.09 5.76
C ARG A 107 -19.78 -6.05 4.93
N ASP A 108 -19.69 -6.16 3.61
CA ASP A 108 -20.46 -5.30 2.71
C ASP A 108 -21.96 -5.52 2.91
N ALA A 109 -22.70 -4.44 3.17
CA ALA A 109 -24.12 -4.51 3.50
C ALA A 109 -25.00 -5.00 2.33
N LYS A 110 -24.53 -4.85 1.08
CA LYS A 110 -25.31 -5.20 -0.12
C LYS A 110 -25.06 -6.65 -0.56
N THR A 111 -23.81 -7.08 -0.53
CA THR A 111 -23.36 -8.38 -1.04
C THR A 111 -23.09 -9.40 0.05
N GLY A 112 -22.98 -8.96 1.30
CA GLY A 112 -22.65 -9.81 2.45
C GLY A 112 -21.21 -10.36 2.43
N LYS A 113 -20.37 -9.92 1.50
CA LYS A 113 -18.97 -10.38 1.39
C LYS A 113 -18.08 -9.68 2.42
N MET A 114 -17.07 -10.39 2.91
CA MET A 114 -16.04 -9.79 3.77
C MET A 114 -15.06 -8.95 2.92
N GLY A 115 -14.65 -7.84 3.49
CA GLY A 115 -13.63 -6.94 2.96
C GLY A 115 -13.04 -6.11 4.09
N VAL A 116 -12.53 -4.93 3.74
CA VAL A 116 -11.84 -4.04 4.66
C VAL A 116 -12.40 -2.62 4.53
N ARG A 117 -12.71 -2.01 5.67
CA ARG A 117 -13.02 -0.59 5.78
C ARG A 117 -11.75 0.16 6.20
N ILE A 118 -11.43 1.24 5.50
CA ILE A 118 -10.22 2.05 5.72
C ILE A 118 -10.62 3.50 5.95
N GLU A 119 -10.14 4.10 7.03
CA GLU A 119 -10.24 5.55 7.27
C GLU A 119 -9.42 6.31 6.23
N THR A 120 -10.03 7.25 5.52
CA THR A 120 -9.37 8.00 4.44
C THR A 120 -8.77 9.31 4.91
N GLY A 121 -9.27 9.90 6.02
CA GLY A 121 -8.84 11.23 6.47
C GLY A 121 -9.21 12.35 5.50
N MET A 122 -10.20 12.12 4.63
CA MET A 122 -10.59 13.02 3.55
C MET A 122 -11.77 13.94 3.92
N GLU A 123 -12.20 13.95 5.18
CA GLU A 123 -13.35 14.73 5.67
C GLU A 123 -13.21 16.25 5.43
N ALA A 124 -11.97 16.76 5.44
CA ALA A 124 -11.66 18.17 5.18
C ALA A 124 -11.16 18.42 3.75
N PHE A 125 -11.09 17.38 2.92
CA PHE A 125 -10.59 17.50 1.57
C PHE A 125 -11.70 17.93 0.61
N SER A 126 -11.55 19.12 0.03
CA SER A 126 -12.39 19.60 -1.07
C SER A 126 -11.49 20.02 -2.22
N CYS A 127 -11.46 19.22 -3.29
CA CYS A 127 -10.73 19.62 -4.48
C CYS A 127 -11.40 20.85 -5.10
N ARG A 128 -10.64 21.96 -5.19
CA ARG A 128 -11.13 23.26 -5.68
C ARG A 128 -11.44 23.30 -7.18
N GLN A 129 -11.00 22.30 -7.96
CA GLN A 129 -11.27 22.21 -9.40
C GLN A 129 -12.46 21.29 -9.73
N CYS A 130 -12.53 20.11 -9.11
CA CYS A 130 -13.51 19.09 -9.53
C CYS A 130 -14.16 18.30 -8.37
N GLY A 131 -13.73 18.52 -7.12
CA GLY A 131 -14.19 17.75 -5.96
C GLY A 131 -13.71 16.29 -5.86
N ARG A 132 -12.97 15.73 -6.84
CA ARG A 132 -12.67 14.29 -6.93
C ARG A 132 -11.32 13.85 -7.58
N CYS A 133 -10.44 14.75 -8.04
CA CYS A 133 -9.41 14.41 -9.06
C CYS A 133 -8.01 13.98 -8.54
N CYS A 134 -7.77 13.86 -7.24
CA CYS A 134 -6.40 13.74 -6.73
C CYS A 134 -5.74 12.36 -6.88
N THR A 135 -6.34 11.40 -7.58
CA THR A 135 -5.69 10.11 -7.87
C THR A 135 -4.60 10.21 -8.94
N VAL A 136 -4.55 11.33 -9.69
CA VAL A 136 -3.52 11.62 -10.70
C VAL A 136 -2.99 13.04 -10.49
N LEU A 137 -2.44 13.33 -9.32
CA LEU A 137 -1.62 14.53 -9.15
C LEU A 137 -0.24 14.25 -9.75
N ASP A 138 0.01 14.78 -10.93
CA ASP A 138 1.37 15.01 -11.39
C ASP A 138 1.72 16.48 -11.13
N TYR A 139 2.24 16.74 -9.93
CA TYR A 139 2.62 18.10 -9.52
C TYR A 139 3.70 18.72 -10.42
N HIS A 140 4.38 17.92 -11.26
CA HIS A 140 5.33 18.44 -12.24
C HIS A 140 4.65 19.07 -13.46
N ASN A 141 3.39 18.73 -13.75
CA ASN A 141 2.70 19.12 -14.97
C ASN A 141 1.55 20.11 -14.77
N GLU A 142 1.28 20.55 -13.53
CA GLU A 142 0.17 21.45 -13.20
C GLU A 142 0.63 22.85 -12.72
N LEU A 143 1.94 23.11 -12.66
CA LEU A 143 2.50 24.41 -12.28
C LEU A 143 2.94 25.16 -13.53
N THR A 144 2.19 26.19 -13.93
CA THR A 144 2.60 27.08 -15.03
C THR A 144 3.51 28.20 -14.52
N GLU A 145 4.32 28.80 -15.39
CA GLU A 145 5.11 29.99 -15.02
C GLU A 145 4.23 31.12 -14.46
N ALA A 146 2.98 31.23 -14.91
CA ALA A 146 2.02 32.21 -14.41
C ALA A 146 1.58 31.93 -12.96
N ASP A 147 1.56 30.67 -12.54
CA ASP A 147 1.25 30.31 -11.15
C ASP A 147 2.41 30.66 -10.21
N VAL A 148 3.66 30.51 -10.67
CA VAL A 148 4.86 30.89 -9.92
C VAL A 148 4.91 32.40 -9.68
N VAL A 149 4.63 33.21 -10.70
CA VAL A 149 4.61 34.68 -10.61
C VAL A 149 3.53 35.19 -9.64
N ARG A 150 2.46 34.42 -9.41
CA ARG A 150 1.41 34.77 -8.43
C ARG A 150 1.82 34.53 -6.97
N TRP A 151 2.90 33.82 -6.72
CA TRP A 151 3.37 33.48 -5.37
C TRP A 151 4.49 34.40 -4.86
N GLU A 152 5.07 35.21 -5.75
CA GLU A 152 5.95 36.34 -5.40
C GLU A 152 5.13 37.59 -5.03
#